data_AF-A0A832F9N2-F1
#
_entry.id   AF-A0A832F9N2-F1
#
_cell.length_a   1.000
_cell.length_b   1.000
_cell.length_c   1.000
_cell.angle_alpha   90.00
_cell.angle_beta   90.00
_cell.angle_gamma   90.00
#
_symmetry.space_group_name_H-M   'P 1'
#
loop_
_entity.id
_entity.type
_entity.pdbx_description
1 polymer ?
#
loop_
_entity_poly.entity_id
_entity_poly.type
_entity_poly.pdbx_seq_one_letter_code
_entity_poly.pdbx_strand_id
1 'polypeptide(L)'
;MKEENQDILNIQLSPNGIFYLRKSFLLGKWLFGIGIGGTVVAIGLYLTRFFYIRKMNNSDHWIFFVDGTVFPLLGIVQMILVFLQVYYYFVFLRQCNKSISANDEAGFNRSFQLFYKNTQLSLIQFLLNLLFGLFYLYFYWELFAMH
;
A
#
# COMPACT_ATOMS: atom_id res chain seq x y z
N MET A 1 36.25 -10.94 17.22
CA MET A 1 35.70 -10.30 16.02
C MET A 1 34.32 -9.80 16.38
N LYS A 2 34.17 -8.49 16.57
CA LYS A 2 32.83 -7.89 16.68
C LYS A 2 32.23 -7.96 15.28
N GLU A 3 31.09 -8.62 15.15
CA GLU A 3 30.24 -8.48 13.97
C GLU A 3 30.01 -6.98 13.79
N GLU A 4 30.60 -6.40 12.75
CA GLU A 4 30.19 -5.09 12.28
C GLU A 4 28.70 -5.23 11.99
N ASN A 5 27.88 -4.51 12.77
CA ASN A 5 26.51 -4.20 12.39
C ASN A 5 26.59 -3.57 11.00
N GLN A 6 26.47 -4.39 9.96
CA GLN A 6 26.24 -3.94 8.60
C GLN A 6 24.84 -3.35 8.63
N ASP A 7 24.76 -2.09 9.03
CA ASP A 7 23.54 -1.32 9.00
C ASP A 7 23.09 -1.33 7.53
N ILE A 8 22.10 -2.17 7.24
CA ILE A 8 21.61 -2.49 5.88
C ILE A 8 21.10 -1.22 5.19
N LEU A 9 20.94 -0.14 5.96
CA LEU A 9 20.49 1.18 5.53
C LEU A 9 21.65 2.15 5.21
N ASN A 10 22.91 1.76 5.42
CA ASN A 10 24.08 2.57 5.09
C ASN A 10 24.66 2.15 3.73
N ILE A 11 24.14 2.74 2.66
CA ILE A 11 24.49 2.39 1.29
C ILE A 11 25.54 3.35 0.75
N GLN A 12 26.71 2.83 0.39
CA GLN A 12 27.73 3.60 -0.32
C GLN A 12 27.33 3.79 -1.79
N LEU A 13 27.45 5.01 -2.30
CA LEU A 13 27.07 5.38 -3.67
C LEU A 13 28.15 4.92 -4.67
N SER A 14 28.27 3.62 -4.89
CA SER A 14 29.07 3.10 -6.01
C SER A 14 28.33 3.31 -7.35
N PRO A 15 29.03 3.48 -8.48
CA PRO A 15 28.41 3.63 -9.81
C PRO A 15 27.45 2.46 -10.15
N ASN A 16 27.82 1.25 -9.75
CA ASN A 16 26.98 0.06 -9.91
C ASN A 16 25.77 0.08 -8.96
N GLY A 17 25.95 0.55 -7.73
CA GLY A 17 24.87 0.74 -6.76
C GLY A 17 23.80 1.71 -7.27
N ILE A 18 24.21 2.85 -7.83
CA ILE A 18 23.32 3.85 -8.44
C ILE A 18 22.47 3.24 -9.57
N PHE A 19 23.07 2.38 -10.40
CA PHE A 19 22.35 1.71 -11.49
C PHE A 19 21.24 0.78 -10.99
N TYR A 20 21.55 -0.11 -10.02
CA TYR A 20 20.54 -1.01 -9.44
C TYR A 20 19.46 -0.25 -8.68
N LEU A 21 19.83 0.82 -7.97
CA LEU A 21 18.88 1.69 -7.28
C LEU A 21 17.90 2.36 -8.22
N ARG A 22 18.35 2.83 -9.40
CA ARG A 22 17.46 3.38 -10.43
C ARG A 22 16.48 2.33 -10.95
N LYS A 23 16.90 1.06 -11.09
CA LYS A 23 15.99 -0.04 -11.48
C LYS A 23 14.97 -0.34 -10.38
N SER A 24 15.40 -0.44 -9.13
CA SER A 24 14.50 -0.64 -7.99
C SER A 24 13.50 0.51 -7.84
N PHE A 25 13.94 1.74 -8.14
CA PHE A 25 13.08 2.92 -8.16
C PHE A 25 11.99 2.84 -9.23
N LEU A 26 12.35 2.46 -10.47
CA LEU A 26 11.38 2.24 -11.56
C LEU A 26 10.35 1.19 -11.17
N LEU A 27 10.80 0.09 -10.55
CA LEU A 27 9.92 -0.98 -10.10
C LEU A 27 8.99 -0.52 -8.98
N GLY A 28 9.52 0.26 -8.02
CA GLY A 28 8.72 0.91 -6.97
C GLY A 28 7.66 1.87 -7.50
N LYS A 29 7.98 2.64 -8.56
CA LYS A 29 7.00 3.51 -9.24
C LYS A 29 5.83 2.72 -9.84
N TRP A 30 6.12 1.60 -10.49
CA TRP A 30 5.08 0.73 -11.07
C TRP A 30 4.22 0.08 -9.99
N LEU A 31 4.85 -0.47 -8.95
CA LEU A 31 4.12 -1.06 -7.82
C LEU A 31 3.21 -0.05 -7.11
N PHE A 32 3.71 1.18 -6.93
CA PHE A 32 2.92 2.28 -6.36
C PHE A 32 1.73 2.65 -7.26
N GLY A 33 1.94 2.75 -8.58
CA GLY A 33 0.87 3.01 -9.54
C GLY A 33 -0.21 1.92 -9.55
N ILE A 34 0.20 0.65 -9.50
CA ILE A 34 -0.71 -0.49 -9.37
C ILE A 34 -1.47 -0.43 -8.05
N GLY A 35 -0.80 -0.08 -6.94
CA GLY A 35 -1.41 0.08 -5.63
C GLY A 35 -2.53 1.13 -5.63
N ILE A 36 -2.26 2.33 -6.16
CA ILE A 36 -3.27 3.38 -6.31
C ILE A 36 -4.43 2.90 -7.19
N GLY A 37 -4.12 2.31 -8.35
CA GLY A 37 -5.14 1.81 -9.27
C GLY A 37 -6.06 0.78 -8.61
N GLY A 38 -5.47 -0.16 -7.86
CA GLY A 38 -6.20 -1.16 -7.09
C GLY A 38 -7.11 -0.53 -6.02
N THR A 39 -6.63 0.48 -5.30
CA THR A 39 -7.44 1.20 -4.31
C THR A 39 -8.62 1.93 -4.96
N VAL A 40 -8.42 2.59 -6.11
CA VAL A 40 -9.52 3.28 -6.82
C VAL A 40 -10.60 2.28 -7.26
N VAL A 41 -10.19 1.13 -7.81
CA VAL A 41 -11.12 0.05 -8.19
C VAL A 41 -11.86 -0.47 -6.96
N ALA A 42 -11.16 -0.72 -5.86
CA ALA A 42 -11.77 -1.19 -4.61
C ALA A 42 -12.82 -0.20 -4.06
N ILE A 43 -12.50 1.10 -4.03
CA ILE A 43 -13.46 2.15 -3.62
C ILE A 43 -14.69 2.16 -4.54
N GLY A 44 -14.49 2.04 -5.86
CA GLY A 44 -15.59 1.94 -6.82
C GLY A 44 -16.52 0.76 -6.51
N LEU A 45 -15.94 -0.41 -6.26
CA LEU A 45 -16.69 -1.62 -5.87
C LEU A 45 -17.46 -1.42 -4.56
N TYR A 46 -16.83 -0.82 -3.53
CA TYR A 46 -17.50 -0.54 -2.25
C TYR A 46 -18.68 0.42 -2.42
N LEU A 47 -18.52 1.48 -3.22
CA LEU A 47 -19.61 2.42 -3.47
C LEU A 47 -20.78 1.74 -4.18
N THR A 48 -20.52 0.97 -5.25
CA THR A 48 -21.58 0.22 -5.93
C THR A 48 -22.30 -0.74 -5.01
N ARG A 49 -21.56 -1.44 -4.14
CA ARG A 49 -22.11 -2.40 -3.17
C ARG A 49 -22.94 -1.70 -2.09
N PHE A 50 -22.45 -0.58 -1.55
CA PHE A 50 -23.18 0.24 -0.59
C PHE A 50 -24.55 0.70 -1.13
N PHE A 51 -24.61 1.19 -2.37
CA PHE A 51 -25.87 1.60 -2.99
C PHE A 51 -26.80 0.42 -3.28
N TYR A 52 -26.26 -0.74 -3.68
CA TYR A 52 -27.04 -1.95 -3.92
C TYR A 52 -27.68 -2.49 -2.63
N ILE A 53 -26.91 -2.57 -1.55
CA ILE A 53 -27.34 -3.14 -0.28
C ILE A 53 -28.34 -2.24 0.44
N ARG A 54 -28.12 -0.92 0.40
CA ARG A 54 -29.08 0.05 0.96
C ARG A 54 -30.46 -0.06 0.30
N LYS A 55 -30.53 -0.57 -0.93
CA LYS A 55 -31.78 -0.82 -1.65
C LYS A 55 -32.47 -2.13 -1.21
N MET A 56 -31.73 -3.10 -0.68
CA MET A 56 -32.22 -4.40 -0.19
C MET A 56 -32.73 -4.37 1.27
N ASN A 57 -33.38 -3.27 1.64
CA ASN A 57 -33.86 -2.95 3.00
C ASN A 57 -34.37 -4.17 3.80
N ASN A 58 -33.91 -4.30 5.06
CA ASN A 58 -34.36 -5.25 6.11
C ASN A 58 -33.97 -6.73 5.97
N SER A 59 -32.71 -7.08 6.18
CA SER A 59 -32.38 -8.41 6.70
C SER A 59 -31.34 -8.32 7.82
N ASP A 60 -31.69 -8.88 8.98
CA ASP A 60 -30.85 -8.98 10.20
C ASP A 60 -29.64 -9.91 10.03
N HIS A 61 -29.27 -10.23 8.79
CA HIS A 61 -28.11 -11.07 8.52
C HIS A 61 -26.84 -10.31 8.87
N TRP A 62 -25.96 -10.94 9.66
CA TRP A 62 -24.64 -10.43 10.07
C TRP A 62 -23.83 -9.88 8.88
N ILE A 63 -24.07 -10.42 7.69
CA ILE A 63 -23.57 -9.96 6.40
C ILE A 63 -23.81 -8.46 6.17
N PHE A 64 -25.02 -7.97 6.42
CA PHE A 64 -25.39 -6.56 6.22
C PHE A 64 -24.70 -5.64 7.23
N PHE A 65 -24.42 -6.13 8.44
CA PHE A 65 -23.64 -5.40 9.43
C PHE A 65 -22.17 -5.24 8.98
N VAL A 66 -21.57 -6.33 8.49
CA VAL A 66 -20.19 -6.30 7.96
C VAL A 66 -20.08 -5.38 6.74
N ASP A 67 -21.06 -5.44 5.83
CA ASP A 67 -21.09 -4.58 4.65
C ASP A 67 -21.37 -3.10 4.95
N GLY A 68 -22.33 -2.85 5.85
CA GLY A 68 -22.78 -1.49 6.17
C GLY A 68 -21.83 -0.74 7.09
N THR A 69 -21.02 -1.45 7.88
CA THR A 69 -20.22 -0.84 8.95
C THR A 69 -18.73 -1.16 8.83
N VAL A 70 -18.37 -2.45 8.72
CA VAL A 70 -16.97 -2.88 8.80
C VAL A 70 -16.20 -2.52 7.52
N PHE A 71 -16.74 -2.83 6.34
CA PHE A 71 -16.05 -2.52 5.08
C PHE A 71 -15.85 -1.02 4.83
N PRO A 72 -16.82 -0.11 5.11
CA PRO A 72 -16.60 1.32 5.01
C PRO A 72 -15.50 1.83 5.95
N LEU A 73 -15.48 1.38 7.21
CA LEU A 73 -14.43 1.75 8.18
C LEU A 73 -13.05 1.31 7.69
N LEU A 74 -12.94 0.08 7.20
CA LEU A 74 -11.68 -0.41 6.62
C LEU A 74 -11.30 0.34 5.34
N GLY A 75 -12.28 0.77 4.53
CA GLY A 75 -12.06 1.64 3.38
C GLY A 75 -11.44 2.99 3.75
N ILE A 76 -11.87 3.59 4.86
CA ILE A 76 -11.25 4.81 5.42
C ILE A 76 -9.80 4.53 5.83
N VAL A 77 -9.54 3.41 6.51
CA VAL A 77 -8.17 3.00 6.90
C VAL A 77 -7.27 2.83 5.67
N GLN A 78 -7.77 2.18 4.61
CA GLN A 78 -7.04 2.04 3.35
C GLN A 78 -6.75 3.40 2.71
N MET A 79 -7.72 4.32 2.71
CA MET A 79 -7.52 5.66 2.16
C MET A 79 -6.42 6.42 2.91
N ILE A 80 -6.39 6.34 4.24
CA ILE A 80 -5.33 6.95 5.08
C ILE A 80 -3.97 6.34 4.74
N LEU A 81 -3.87 5.02 4.65
CA LEU A 81 -2.61 4.33 4.32
C LEU A 81 -2.10 4.73 2.94
N VAL A 82 -2.98 4.79 1.94
CA VAL A 82 -2.63 5.21 0.58
C VAL A 82 -2.18 6.67 0.57
N PHE A 83 -2.88 7.56 1.29
CA PHE A 83 -2.44 8.96 1.42
C PHE A 83 -1.04 9.07 2.04
N LEU A 84 -0.76 8.31 3.09
CA LEU A 84 0.57 8.26 3.71
C LEU A 84 1.63 7.71 2.75
N GLN A 85 1.33 6.64 2.01
CA GLN A 85 2.24 6.10 1.00
C GLN A 85 2.56 7.13 -0.08
N VAL A 86 1.53 7.83 -0.58
CA VAL A 86 1.69 8.89 -1.58
C VAL A 86 2.60 9.98 -1.03
N TYR A 87 2.35 10.45 0.19
CA TYR A 87 3.18 11.46 0.85
C TYR A 87 4.64 11.01 0.96
N TYR A 88 4.90 9.83 1.55
CA TYR A 88 6.27 9.34 1.74
C TYR A 88 6.98 9.08 0.41
N TYR A 89 6.27 8.58 -0.59
CA TYR A 89 6.81 8.35 -1.93
C TYR A 89 7.24 9.67 -2.60
N PHE A 90 6.42 10.73 -2.53
CA PHE A 90 6.79 12.04 -3.08
C PHE A 90 7.98 12.68 -2.37
N VAL A 91 8.03 12.60 -1.03
CA VAL A 91 9.16 13.14 -0.26
C VAL A 91 10.43 12.36 -0.58
N PHE A 92 10.35 11.03 -0.65
CA PHE A 92 11.45 10.17 -1.10
C PHE A 92 11.96 10.57 -2.48
N LEU A 93 11.06 10.72 -3.45
CA LEU A 93 11.40 11.06 -4.85
C LEU A 93 12.19 12.37 -4.94
N ARG A 94 11.71 13.38 -4.22
CA ARG A 94 12.33 14.70 -4.19
C ARG A 94 13.71 14.65 -3.54
N GLN A 95 13.84 13.93 -2.43
CA GLN A 95 15.10 13.84 -1.70
C GLN A 95 16.14 12.99 -2.44
N CYS A 96 15.72 11.84 -2.98
CA CYS A 96 16.58 10.93 -3.73
C CYS A 96 17.17 11.60 -4.98
N ASN A 97 16.34 12.29 -5.78
CA ASN A 97 16.82 13.01 -6.96
C ASN A 97 17.83 14.11 -6.60
N LYS A 98 17.57 14.85 -5.52
CA LYS A 98 18.48 15.90 -5.04
C LYS A 98 19.82 15.30 -4.59
N SER A 99 19.79 14.22 -3.82
CA SER A 99 20.99 13.58 -3.27
C SER A 99 21.83 12.89 -4.34
N ILE A 100 21.21 12.25 -5.34
CA ILE A 100 21.93 11.69 -6.49
C ILE A 100 22.61 12.80 -7.30
N SER A 101 21.91 13.92 -7.54
CA SER A 101 22.47 15.03 -8.33
C SER A 101 23.62 15.73 -7.60
N ALA A 102 23.60 15.74 -6.27
CA ALA A 102 24.59 16.37 -5.42
C ALA A 102 25.71 15.42 -4.95
N ASN A 103 25.66 14.12 -5.30
CA ASN A 103 26.50 13.06 -4.74
C ASN A 103 26.55 13.08 -3.18
N ASP A 104 25.41 13.39 -2.56
CA ASP A 104 25.26 13.48 -1.10
C ASP A 104 24.78 12.13 -0.53
N GLU A 105 25.72 11.34 -0.03
CA GLU A 105 25.47 10.02 0.57
C GLU A 105 24.55 10.09 1.80
N ALA A 106 24.69 11.11 2.65
CA ALA A 106 23.87 11.25 3.85
C ALA A 106 22.41 11.54 3.47
N GLY A 107 22.19 12.44 2.51
CA GLY A 107 20.88 12.70 1.95
C GLY A 107 20.28 11.48 1.25
N PHE A 108 21.12 10.68 0.59
CA PHE A 108 20.71 9.44 -0.07
C PHE A 108 20.24 8.39 0.94
N ASN A 109 21.01 8.10 1.99
CA ASN A 109 20.63 7.16 3.05
C ASN A 109 19.32 7.58 3.74
N ARG A 110 19.13 8.88 3.96
CA ARG A 110 17.86 9.40 4.49
C ARG A 110 16.69 9.18 3.52
N SER A 111 16.91 9.31 2.21
CA SER A 111 15.88 8.98 1.21
C SER A 111 15.57 7.47 1.23
N PHE A 112 16.57 6.62 1.43
CA PHE A 112 16.38 5.17 1.49
C PHE A 112 15.54 4.76 2.71
N GLN A 113 15.73 5.42 3.86
CA GLN A 113 14.87 5.24 5.03
C GLN A 113 13.40 5.60 4.75
N LEU A 114 13.14 6.63 3.95
CA LEU A 114 11.77 6.98 3.51
C LEU A 114 11.18 5.92 2.59
N PHE A 115 11.99 5.37 1.68
CA PHE A 115 11.59 4.26 0.82
C PHE A 115 11.26 2.99 1.63
N TYR A 116 12.05 2.68 2.66
CA TYR A 116 11.78 1.58 3.58
C TYR A 116 10.44 1.77 4.31
N LYS A 117 10.18 2.96 4.86
CA LYS A 117 8.88 3.28 5.49
C LYS A 117 7.71 3.12 4.51
N ASN A 118 7.88 3.58 3.27
CA ASN A 118 6.85 3.41 2.23
C ASN A 118 6.60 1.93 1.91
N THR A 119 7.66 1.12 1.90
CA THR A 119 7.59 -0.33 1.68
C THR A 119 6.86 -1.04 2.82
N GLN A 120 7.12 -0.66 4.08
CA GLN A 120 6.39 -1.18 5.24
C GLN A 120 4.89 -0.86 5.15
N LEU A 121 4.53 0.38 4.80
CA LEU A 121 3.14 0.77 4.58
C LEU A 121 2.50 -0.03 3.43
N SER A 122 3.26 -0.27 2.36
CA SER A 122 2.79 -1.08 1.20
C SER A 122 2.53 -2.52 1.60
N LEU A 123 3.36 -3.11 2.47
CA LEU A 123 3.16 -4.44 3.00
C LEU A 123 1.90 -4.53 3.87
N ILE A 124 1.67 -3.55 4.74
CA ILE A 124 0.44 -3.46 5.55
C ILE A 124 -0.79 -3.38 4.64
N GLN A 125 -0.75 -2.53 3.61
CA GLN A 125 -1.84 -2.38 2.64
C GLN A 125 -2.10 -3.70 1.88
N PHE A 126 -1.04 -4.40 1.48
CA PHE A 126 -1.16 -5.71 0.82
C PHE A 126 -1.85 -6.73 1.72
N LEU A 127 -1.46 -6.82 3.00
CA LEU A 127 -2.09 -7.73 3.96
C LEU A 127 -3.57 -7.39 4.19
N LEU A 128 -3.92 -6.09 4.28
CA LEU A 128 -5.32 -5.66 4.38
C LEU A 128 -6.13 -6.03 3.14
N ASN A 129 -5.57 -5.82 1.95
CA ASN A 129 -6.24 -6.21 0.69
C ASN A 129 -6.44 -7.72 0.58
N LEU A 130 -5.45 -8.51 1.02
CA LEU A 130 -5.55 -9.97 1.05
C LEU A 130 -6.66 -10.43 2.02
N LEU A 131 -6.70 -9.86 3.22
CA LEU A 131 -7.75 -10.11 4.20
C LEU A 131 -9.14 -9.79 3.61
N PHE A 132 -9.26 -8.67 2.90
CA PHE A 132 -10.47 -8.28 2.19
C PHE A 132 -10.88 -9.29 1.11
N GLY A 133 -9.94 -9.72 0.28
CA GLY A 133 -10.19 -10.72 -0.75
C GLY A 133 -10.74 -12.02 -0.16
N LEU A 134 -10.20 -12.45 1.00
CA LEU A 134 -10.69 -13.63 1.72
C LEU A 134 -12.12 -13.45 2.25
N PHE A 135 -12.42 -12.32 2.89
CA PHE A 135 -13.79 -12.02 3.35
C PHE A 135 -14.78 -11.92 2.20
N TYR A 136 -14.36 -11.33 1.08
CA TYR A 136 -15.18 -11.24 -0.12
C TYR A 136 -15.48 -12.62 -0.70
N LEU A 137 -14.46 -13.49 -0.83
CA LEU A 137 -14.65 -14.87 -1.29
C LEU A 137 -15.57 -15.66 -0.37
N TYR A 138 -15.39 -15.54 0.96
CA TYR A 138 -16.27 -16.18 1.94
C TYR A 138 -17.72 -15.71 1.79
N PHE A 139 -17.94 -14.41 1.63
CA PHE A 139 -19.27 -13.85 1.41
C PHE A 139 -19.95 -14.41 0.16
N TYR A 140 -19.24 -14.44 -0.98
CA TYR A 140 -19.80 -15.02 -2.21
C TYR A 140 -20.09 -16.50 -2.06
N TRP A 141 -19.20 -17.24 -1.38
CA TRP A 141 -19.42 -18.66 -1.11
C TRP A 141 -20.70 -18.92 -0.31
N GLU A 142 -20.92 -18.17 0.79
CA GLU A 142 -22.17 -18.29 1.55
C GLU A 142 -23.40 -17.90 0.73
N LEU A 143 -23.31 -16.83 -0.07
CA LEU A 143 -24.44 -16.39 -0.89
C LEU A 143 -24.82 -17.43 -1.96
N PHE A 144 -23.83 -18.09 -2.56
CA PHE A 144 -24.05 -19.20 -3.49
C PHE A 144 -24.55 -20.46 -2.78
N ALA A 145 -24.13 -20.75 -1.55
CA ALA A 145 -24.58 -21.92 -0.81
C ALA A 145 -26.03 -21.82 -0.30
N MET A 146 -26.60 -20.61 -0.25
CA MET A 146 -28.00 -20.36 0.12
C MET A 146 -28.99 -20.45 -1.07
N HIS A 147 -28.50 -20.70 -2.29
CA HIS A 147 -29.30 -20.93 -3.50
C HIS A 147 -29.10 -22.35 -4.03
#